data_AF-A0A061NK20-F1
#
_entry.id   AF-A0A061NK20-F1
#
_cell.length_a   1.000
_cell.length_b   1.000
_cell.length_c   1.000
_cell.angle_alpha   90.00
_cell.angle_beta   90.00
_cell.angle_gamma   90.00
#
_symmetry.space_group_name_H-M   'P 1'
#
loop_
_entity.id
_entity.type
_entity.pdbx_description
1 polymer ?
#
loop_
_entity_poly.entity_id
_entity_poly.type
_entity_poly.pdbx_seq_one_letter_code
_entity_poly.pdbx_strand_id
1 'polypeptide(L)' 'MSDFTNKVAIVTGASSGMGRTVAAQGVCVVAVDIVEDGGKETVEEIINNNGTATSYERMLRPLMM' A
#
# COMPACT_ATOMS: atom_id res chain seq x y z
N MET A 1 10.18 0.34 19.15
CA MET A 1 9.23 0.11 18.04
C MET A 1 8.45 1.39 17.89
N SER A 2 8.50 2.04 16.73
CA SER A 2 7.85 3.34 16.49
C SER A 2 6.33 3.17 16.54
N ASP A 3 5.63 4.02 17.27
CA ASP A 3 4.17 4.00 17.36
C ASP A 3 3.57 4.70 16.13
N PHE A 4 2.81 3.96 15.32
CA PHE A 4 2.12 4.45 14.12
C PHE A 4 0.62 4.69 14.33
N THR A 5 0.17 4.69 15.58
CA THR A 5 -1.23 4.97 15.92
C THR A 5 -1.65 6.32 15.31
N ASN A 6 -2.80 6.34 14.65
CA ASN A 6 -3.39 7.51 13.99
C ASN A 6 -2.50 8.13 12.89
N LYS A 7 -1.60 7.35 12.27
CA LYS A 7 -0.85 7.76 11.09
C LYS A 7 -1.43 7.12 9.83
N VAL A 8 -1.13 7.74 8.69
CA VAL A 8 -1.39 7.18 7.36
C VAL A 8 -0.06 6.98 6.65
N ALA A 9 0.16 5.80 6.09
CA ALA A 9 1.34 5.49 5.30
C ALA A 9 0.97 5.40 3.81
N ILE A 10 1.82 5.95 2.94
CA ILE A 10 1.73 5.74 1.49
C ILE A 10 2.85 4.78 1.11
N VAL A 11 2.50 3.65 0.49
CA VAL A 11 3.45 2.60 0.12
C VAL A 11 3.42 2.40 -1.39
N THR A 12 4.52 2.74 -2.06
CA THR A 12 4.72 2.47 -3.49
C THR A 12 5.27 1.06 -3.70
N GLY A 13 4.93 0.41 -4.81
CA GLY A 13 5.34 -0.98 -5.05
C GLY A 13 4.65 -1.95 -4.09
N ALA A 14 3.43 -1.61 -3.64
CA ALA A 14 2.71 -2.34 -2.61
C ALA A 14 2.14 -3.69 -3.10
N SER A 15 2.16 -3.97 -4.40
CA SER A 15 1.62 -5.21 -4.97
C SER A 15 2.42 -6.46 -4.61
N SER A 16 3.68 -6.33 -4.20
CA SER A 16 4.56 -7.49 -3.98
C SER A 16 5.75 -7.20 -3.06
N GLY A 17 6.47 -8.26 -2.69
CA GLY A 17 7.75 -8.18 -1.98
C GLY A 17 7.69 -7.34 -0.70
N MET A 18 8.72 -6.50 -0.50
CA MET A 18 8.83 -5.66 0.69
C MET A 18 7.70 -4.65 0.82
N GLY A 19 7.22 -4.08 -0.30
CA GLY A 19 6.13 -3.12 -0.29
C GLY A 19 4.85 -3.73 0.27
N ARG A 20 4.50 -4.94 -0.19
CA ARG A 20 3.36 -5.70 0.36
C ARG A 20 3.54 -6.00 1.85
N THR A 21 4.70 -6.51 2.25
CA THR A 21 4.97 -6.82 3.67
C THR A 21 4.88 -5.61 4.57
N VAL A 22 5.35 -4.43 4.12
CA VAL A 22 5.26 -3.18 4.88
C VAL A 22 3.82 -2.68 4.95
N ALA A 23 3.07 -2.74 3.84
CA ALA A 23 1.66 -2.35 3.79
C ALA A 23 0.79 -3.22 4.73
N ALA A 24 1.09 -4.53 4.83
CA ALA A 24 0.37 -5.48 5.66
C ALA A 24 0.52 -5.29 7.19
N GLN A 25 1.38 -4.37 7.65
CA GLN A 25 1.61 -4.14 9.09
C GLN A 25 0.46 -3.40 9.81
N GLY A 26 -0.70 -3.25 9.19
CA GLY A 26 -1.96 -2.96 9.89
C GLY A 26 -2.20 -1.49 10.25
N VAL A 27 -1.46 -0.56 9.66
CA VAL A 27 -1.74 0.89 9.79
C VAL A 27 -2.74 1.32 8.72
N CYS A 28 -3.33 2.52 8.83
CA CYS A 28 -4.07 3.11 7.72
C CYS A 28 -3.11 3.31 6.51
N VAL A 29 -3.33 2.62 5.39
CA VAL A 29 -2.38 2.54 4.27
C VAL A 29 -3.02 2.91 2.94
N VAL A 30 -2.31 3.71 2.15
CA VAL A 30 -2.57 3.92 0.72
C VAL A 30 -1.55 3.14 -0.08
N ALA A 31 -1.99 2.05 -0.71
CA ALA A 31 -1.17 1.21 -1.57
C ALA A 31 -1.11 1.81 -2.99
N VAL A 32 0.09 2.03 -3.52
CA VAL A 32 0.29 2.57 -4.87
C VAL A 32 1.13 1.61 -5.68
N ASP A 33 0.61 1.16 -6.82
CA ASP A 33 1.31 0.25 -7.72
C ASP A 33 0.87 0.44 -9.17
N ILE A 34 1.61 -0.15 -10.11
CA ILE A 34 1.20 -0.28 -11.52
C ILE A 34 0.33 -1.52 -11.73
N VAL A 35 0.43 -2.52 -10.85
CA VAL A 35 -0.34 -3.78 -10.93
C VAL A 35 -1.58 -3.65 -10.05
N GLU A 36 -2.71 -3.29 -10.66
CA GLU A 36 -3.97 -3.04 -9.95
C GLU A 36 -4.42 -4.26 -9.12
N ASP A 37 -4.42 -5.45 -9.72
CA ASP A 37 -4.86 -6.69 -9.07
C ASP A 37 -4.01 -7.01 -7.82
N GLY A 38 -2.69 -6.90 -7.94
CA GLY A 38 -1.79 -7.11 -6.80
C GLY A 38 -1.97 -6.07 -5.69
N GLY A 39 -2.36 -4.84 -6.05
CA GLY A 39 -2.77 -3.80 -5.09
C GLY A 39 -4.08 -4.13 -4.38
N LYS A 40 -5.08 -4.65 -5.09
CA LYS A 40 -6.37 -5.09 -4.51
C LYS A 40 -6.18 -6.24 -3.53
N GLU A 41 -5.41 -7.27 -3.90
CA GLU A 41 -5.05 -8.38 -3.01
C GLU A 41 -4.42 -7.89 -1.71
N THR A 42 -3.53 -6.90 -1.80
CA THR A 42 -2.85 -6.32 -0.64
C THR A 42 -3.84 -5.59 0.27
N VAL A 43 -4.80 -4.86 -0.31
CA VAL A 43 -5.88 -4.19 0.45
C VAL A 43 -6.78 -5.21 1.15
N GLU A 44 -7.17 -6.28 0.47
CA GLU A 44 -7.97 -7.37 1.06
C GLU A 44 -7.23 -8.02 2.23
N GLU A 45 -5.94 -8.31 2.10
CA GLU A 45 -5.11 -8.83 3.18
C GLU A 45 -5.09 -7.88 4.40
N ILE A 46 -4.93 -6.57 4.18
CA ILE A 46 -4.92 -5.58 5.26
C ILE A 46 -6.30 -5.50 5.95
N ILE A 47 -7.39 -5.48 5.19
CA ILE A 47 -8.76 -5.43 5.72
C ILE A 47 -9.07 -6.69 6.53
N ASN A 48 -8.69 -7.87 6.03
CA ASN A 48 -8.86 -9.15 6.74
C ASN A 48 -8.08 -9.20 8.06
N ASN A 49 -7.00 -8.43 8.17
CA ASN A 49 -6.21 -8.25 9.38
C ASN A 49 -6.69 -7.08 10.28
N ASN A 50 -7.92 -6.58 10.08
CA ASN A 50 -8.52 -5.45 10.80
C ASN A 50 -7.82 -4.08 10.57
N GLY A 51 -7.05 -3.95 9.49
CA GLY A 51 -6.49 -2.67 9.06
C GLY A 51 -7.45 -1.85 8.19
N THR A 52 -7.03 -0.66 7.79
CA THR A 52 -7.75 0.19 6.82
C THR A 52 -6.83 0.45 5.64
N ALA A 53 -7.27 0.15 4.43
CA ALA A 53 -6.46 0.38 3.23
C ALA A 53 -7.27 0.75 1.99
N THR A 54 -6.61 1.43 1.07
CA THR A 54 -7.10 1.70 -0.29
C THR A 54 -5.95 1.56 -1.28
N SER A 55 -6.23 1.14 -2.50
CA SER A 55 -5.24 1.02 -3.57
C SER A 55 -5.48 2.03 -4.69
N TYR A 56 -4.40 2.56 -5.24
CA TYR A 56 -4.40 3.41 -6.42
C TYR A 56 -3.42 2.88 -7.45
N GLU A 57 -3.91 2.65 -8.67
CA GLU A 57 -3.05 2.38 -9.81
C GLU A 57 -2.39 3.68 -10.28
N ARG A 58 -1.06 3.70 -10.39
CA ARG A 58 -0.33 4.88 -10.89
C ARG A 58 0.97 4.50 -11.62
N MET A 59 0.98 4.72 -12.93
CA MET A 59 2.21 4.78 -13.72
C MET A 59 2.84 6.18 -13.61
N LEU A 60 4.03 6.28 -13.01
CA LEU A 60 4.81 7.52 -13.06
C LEU A 60 5.49 7.63 -14.42
N ARG A 61 5.21 8.74 -15.14
CA ARG A 61 5.95 9.09 -16.35
C ARG A 61 7.11 10.02 -15.99
N PRO A 62 8.31 9.82 -16.58
CA PRO A 62 9.40 10.77 -16.42
C PRO A 62 8.92 12.17 -16.80
N LEU A 63 9.26 13.15 -15.97
CA LEU A 63 9.07 14.55 -16.33
C LEU A 63 10.07 14.84 -17.46
N MET A 64 9.58 15.02 -18.68
CA MET A 64 10.42 15.53 -19.77
C MET A 64 10.66 17.01 -19.47
N MET A 65 11.87 17.34 -19.01
CA MET A 65 12.34 18.71 -18.81
C MET A 65 12.87 19.30 -20.12
#